data_AF-A0A662QB74-F1
#
_entry.id   AF-A0A662QB74-F1
#
_cell.length_a   1.000
_cell.length_b   1.000
_cell.length_c   1.000
_cell.angle_alpha   90.00
_cell.angle_beta   90.00
_cell.angle_gamma   90.00
#
_symmetry.space_group_name_H-M   'P 1'
#
loop_
_entity.id
_entity.type
_entity.pdbx_description
1 polymer ?
#
loop_
_entity_poly.entity_id
_entity_poly.type
_entity_poly.pdbx_seq_one_letter_code
_entity_poly.pdbx_strand_id
1 'polypeptide(L)' 'YDDINNPNLEIYKGADVVYSIRPPFELIPKLESLGNDVGVDVLIAPLSEDIHLSSLGKKWNRINHPEILIYILKP' A
#
# COMPACT_ATOMS: atom_id res chain seq x y z
N TYR A 1 -7.55 -17.81 -5.65
CA TYR A 1 -6.36 -17.51 -4.85
C TYR A 1 -5.77 -16.22 -5.40
N ASP A 2 -5.31 -15.34 -4.55
CA ASP A 2 -4.70 -14.08 -4.95
C ASP A 2 -3.23 -14.07 -4.55
N ASP A 3 -2.38 -13.57 -5.44
CA ASP A 3 -0.93 -13.48 -5.26
C ASP A 3 -0.48 -12.09 -5.66
N ILE A 4 0.06 -11.31 -4.72
CA ILE A 4 0.48 -9.94 -4.99
C ILE A 4 1.63 -9.85 -6.03
N ASN A 5 2.34 -10.95 -6.28
CA ASN A 5 3.35 -11.03 -7.33
C ASN A 5 2.75 -11.29 -8.72
N ASN A 6 1.53 -11.81 -8.78
CA ASN A 6 0.77 -12.07 -9.99
C ASN A 6 -0.74 -11.91 -9.69
N PRO A 7 -1.20 -10.67 -9.45
CA PRO A 7 -2.53 -10.42 -8.89
C PRO A 7 -3.62 -10.75 -9.91
N ASN A 8 -4.72 -11.32 -9.44
CA ASN A 8 -5.91 -11.45 -10.27
C ASN A 8 -6.72 -10.15 -10.20
N LEU A 9 -6.51 -9.27 -11.17
CA LEU A 9 -7.11 -7.93 -11.21
C LEU A 9 -8.65 -7.92 -11.15
N GLU A 10 -9.33 -8.98 -11.60
CA GLU A 10 -10.79 -9.07 -11.50
C GLU A 10 -11.29 -9.06 -10.05
N ILE A 11 -10.47 -9.49 -9.08
CA ILE A 11 -10.81 -9.45 -7.65
C ILE A 11 -10.84 -8.01 -7.13
N TYR A 12 -10.07 -7.12 -7.74
CA TYR A 12 -9.92 -5.72 -7.34
C TYR A 12 -10.90 -4.79 -8.07
N LYS A 13 -11.72 -5.33 -8.98
CA LYS A 13 -12.64 -4.55 -9.80
C LYS A 13 -13.71 -3.88 -8.94
N GLY A 14 -13.79 -2.55 -9.05
CA GLY A 14 -14.72 -1.73 -8.28
C GLY A 14 -14.28 -1.48 -6.84
N ALA A 15 -13.04 -1.82 -6.48
CA ALA A 15 -12.48 -1.40 -5.20
C ALA A 15 -12.23 0.11 -5.19
N ASP A 16 -12.51 0.77 -4.06
CA ASP A 16 -12.16 2.18 -3.86
C ASP A 16 -10.73 2.34 -3.32
N VAL A 17 -10.20 1.31 -2.64
CA VAL A 17 -8.91 1.32 -1.97
C VAL A 17 -8.34 -0.08 -1.80
N VAL A 18 -7.02 -0.22 -1.91
CA VAL A 18 -6.26 -1.40 -1.48
C VAL A 18 -5.49 -1.05 -0.21
N TYR A 19 -5.45 -1.94 0.77
CA TYR A 19 -4.70 -1.67 2.00
C TYR A 19 -3.89 -2.87 2.47
N SER A 20 -2.81 -2.60 3.19
CA SER A 20 -2.02 -3.62 3.88
C SER A 20 -1.56 -3.15 5.25
N ILE A 21 -1.75 -4.02 6.25
CA ILE A 21 -1.32 -3.80 7.63
C ILE A 21 -0.05 -4.59 7.84
N ARG A 22 1.02 -3.89 8.23
CA ARG A 22 2.37 -4.43 8.43
C ARG A 22 2.87 -5.25 7.23
N PRO A 23 2.78 -4.74 5.99
CA PRO A 23 3.38 -5.43 4.86
C PRO A 23 4.90 -5.54 5.08
N PRO A 24 5.51 -6.68 4.74
CA PRO A 24 6.94 -6.77 4.51
C PRO A 24 7.38 -5.72 3.49
N PHE A 25 8.56 -5.14 3.68
CA PHE A 25 9.06 -4.03 2.87
C PHE A 25 9.14 -4.39 1.37
N GLU A 26 9.51 -5.62 1.08
CA GLU A 26 9.60 -6.18 -0.28
C GLU A 26 8.27 -6.21 -1.03
N LEU A 27 7.13 -6.19 -0.32
CA LEU A 27 5.80 -6.19 -0.94
C LEU A 27 5.29 -4.77 -1.24
N ILE A 28 5.90 -3.74 -0.67
CA ILE A 28 5.44 -2.35 -0.85
C ILE A 28 5.50 -1.92 -2.34
N PRO A 29 6.58 -2.19 -3.09
CA PRO A 29 6.60 -1.90 -4.53
C PRO A 29 5.52 -2.67 -5.31
N LYS A 30 5.15 -3.87 -4.87
CA LYS A 30 4.09 -4.67 -5.51
C LYS A 30 2.70 -4.10 -5.24
N LEU A 31 2.47 -3.62 -4.03
CA LEU A 31 1.25 -2.90 -3.67
C LEU A 31 1.13 -1.58 -4.44
N GLU A 32 2.24 -0.87 -4.63
CA GLU A 32 2.30 0.32 -5.51
C GLU A 32 1.94 -0.04 -6.96
N SER A 33 2.55 -1.07 -7.54
CA SER A 33 2.20 -1.53 -8.89
C SER A 33 0.73 -1.92 -9.00
N LEU A 34 0.21 -2.71 -8.06
CA LEU A 34 -1.19 -3.12 -8.04
C LEU A 34 -2.13 -1.90 -7.99
N GLY A 35 -1.86 -0.93 -7.11
CA GLY A 35 -2.65 0.29 -7.01
C GLY A 35 -2.70 1.06 -8.33
N ASN A 36 -1.55 1.20 -9.00
CA ASN A 36 -1.46 1.85 -10.31
C ASN A 36 -2.18 1.06 -11.41
N ASP A 37 -2.05 -0.27 -11.41
CA ASP A 37 -2.65 -1.15 -12.42
C ASP A 37 -4.18 -1.18 -12.33
N VAL A 38 -4.71 -1.14 -11.10
CA VAL A 38 -6.16 -1.10 -10.82
C VAL A 38 -6.70 0.34 -10.88
N GLY A 39 -5.84 1.34 -10.66
CA GLY A 39 -6.23 2.75 -10.60
C GLY A 39 -6.90 3.13 -9.28
N VAL A 40 -6.42 2.58 -8.16
CA VAL A 40 -6.99 2.77 -6.81
C VAL A 40 -5.95 3.27 -5.82
N ASP A 41 -6.41 4.03 -4.81
CA ASP A 41 -5.57 4.48 -3.71
C ASP A 41 -5.03 3.25 -2.93
N VAL A 42 -3.79 3.34 -2.44
CA VAL A 42 -3.18 2.28 -1.63
C VAL A 42 -2.84 2.81 -0.25
N LEU A 43 -3.28 2.10 0.79
CA LEU A 43 -2.99 2.42 2.19
C LEU A 43 -2.02 1.40 2.81
N ILE A 44 -1.01 1.89 3.51
CA ILE A 44 -0.09 1.04 4.28
C ILE A 44 -0.06 1.50 5.73
N ALA A 45 -0.29 0.57 6.64
CA ALA A 45 -0.15 0.76 8.09
C ALA A 45 1.00 -0.10 8.62
N PRO A 46 2.25 0.39 8.61
CA PRO A 46 3.43 -0.40 8.96
C PRO A 46 3.57 -0.61 10.47
N LEU A 47 4.52 -1.47 10.88
CA LEU A 47 4.93 -1.55 12.28
C LEU A 47 5.76 -0.29 12.62
N SER A 48 5.48 0.34 13.77
CA SER A 48 6.07 1.62 14.17
C SER A 48 7.60 1.62 14.30
N GLU A 49 8.22 0.46 14.48
CA GLU A 49 9.66 0.27 14.64
C GLU A 49 10.39 -0.02 13.31
N ASP A 50 9.65 -0.29 12.22
CA ASP A 50 10.20 -0.44 10.87
C ASP A 50 10.49 0.94 10.27
N ILE A 51 11.52 1.60 10.81
CA ILE A 51 12.03 2.94 10.43
C ILE A 51 12.54 3.01 8.98
N HIS A 52 12.55 1.89 8.26
CA HIS A 52 12.84 1.84 6.83
C HIS A 52 11.81 2.56 5.94
N LEU A 53 10.69 3.01 6.49
CA LEU A 53 9.67 3.81 5.76
C LEU A 53 10.18 5.16 5.26
N SER A 54 11.34 5.63 5.76
CA SER A 54 12.09 6.73 5.15
C SER A 54 12.42 6.48 3.66
N SER A 55 12.42 5.21 3.24
CA SER A 55 12.62 4.78 1.85
C SER A 55 11.32 4.65 1.03
N LEU A 56 10.12 4.83 1.61
CA LEU A 56 8.86 4.90 0.85
C LEU A 56 8.88 6.03 -0.20
N GLY A 57 9.88 6.92 -0.17
CA GLY A 57 10.11 7.89 -1.21
C GLY A 57 9.02 8.97 -1.24
N LYS A 58 9.16 9.90 -2.18
CA LYS A 58 8.30 11.09 -2.25
C LYS A 58 6.85 10.82 -2.68
N LYS A 59 6.54 9.60 -3.12
CA LYS A 59 5.22 9.24 -3.66
C LYS A 59 4.17 8.99 -2.58
N TRP A 60 4.62 8.49 -1.42
CA TRP A 60 3.75 8.16 -0.31
C TRP A 60 3.56 9.37 0.61
N ASN A 61 2.30 9.65 0.93
CA ASN A 61 1.94 10.72 1.84
C ASN A 61 1.52 10.13 3.19
N ARG A 62 2.00 10.70 4.28
CA ARG A 62 1.55 10.30 5.62
C ARG A 62 0.15 10.89 5.88
N ILE A 63 -0.78 10.06 6.33
CA ILE A 63 -2.07 10.51 6.85
C ILE A 63 -1.92 10.84 8.33
N ASN A 64 -2.47 11.98 8.75
CA ASN A 64 -2.49 12.36 10.15
C ASN A 64 -3.60 11.61 10.89
N HIS A 65 -3.24 10.57 11.64
CA HIS A 65 -4.14 9.83 12.51
C HIS A 65 -3.51 9.71 13.91
N PRO A 66 -4.27 9.92 15.00
CA PRO A 66 -3.71 10.03 16.35
C PRO A 66 -3.10 8.74 16.89
N GLU A 67 -3.63 7.59 16.48
CA GLU A 67 -3.28 6.29 17.08
C GLU A 67 -2.50 5.37 16.14
N ILE A 68 -2.49 5.66 14.84
CA ILE A 68 -2.01 4.74 13.82
C ILE A 68 -1.16 5.51 12.82
N LEU A 69 0.01 4.97 12.52
CA LEU A 69 0.83 5.45 11.41
C LEU A 69 0.27 4.88 10.11
N ILE A 70 -0.21 5.74 9.22
CA ILE A 70 -0.77 5.35 7.92
C ILE A 70 -0.12 6.17 6.82
N TYR A 71 0.22 5.50 5.73
CA TYR A 71 0.68 6.11 4.48
C TYR A 71 -0.32 5.83 3.36
N ILE A 72 -0.49 6.79 2.46
CA ILE A 72 -1.31 6.67 1.26
C ILE A 72 -0.48 6.95 0.01
N LEU A 73 -0.67 6.10 -0.99
CA LEU A 73 -0.27 6.32 -2.37
C LEU A 73 -1.52 6.59 -3.19
N LYS A 74 -1.45 7.57 -4.08
CA LYS A 74 -2.48 7.81 -5.08
C LYS A 74 -1.92 7.42 -6.47
N PRO A 75 -2.71 6.68 -7.28
CA PRO A 75 -2.30 6.22 -8.60
C PRO A 75 -2.14 7.34 -9.63
#